data_AF-A0A9X8YM24-F1
#
_entry.id   AF-A0A9X8YM24-F1
#
_cell.length_a   1.000
_cell.length_b   1.000
_cell.length_c   1.000
_cell.angle_alpha   90.00
_cell.angle_beta   90.00
_cell.angle_gamma   90.00
#
_symmetry.space_group_name_H-M   'P 1'
#
loop_
_entity.id
_entity.type
_entity.pdbx_description
1 polymer ?
#
loop_
_entity_poly.entity_id
_entity_poly.type
_entity_poly.pdbx_seq_one_letter_code
_entity_poly.pdbx_strand_id
1 'polypeptide(L)'
;LVGTGSSVFHPESSRVARMASGGRHGLAQSLFQVGGNFGSSLGPLLAALIIAPYGKGNVAWFSLAALLAIVVLLQVSKWYQHQHRATKGQPKSPSLLKPLPKRTVAYSLGILLVLIFSKYFYLASISSYYTFYLIHKFGVSVQNAQIHLFAFLFAVAAGTIIGGPIGDKIGRKYVIWGSILGAAP
;
A
#
# COMPACT_ATOMS: atom_id res chain seq x y z
N LEU A 1 2.98 -16.35 11.05
CA LEU A 1 2.26 -16.90 9.87
C LEU A 1 1.66 -15.80 8.99
N VAL A 2 0.86 -14.86 9.52
CA VAL A 2 0.30 -13.75 8.71
C VAL A 2 1.38 -12.87 8.07
N GLY A 3 2.42 -12.51 8.83
CA GLY A 3 3.53 -11.69 8.31
C GLY A 3 4.33 -12.37 7.20
N THR A 4 4.60 -13.67 7.33
CA THR A 4 5.30 -14.46 6.30
C THR A 4 4.47 -14.63 5.03
N GLY A 5 3.15 -14.82 5.16
CA GLY A 5 2.25 -14.80 4.02
C GLY A 5 2.30 -13.45 3.28
N SER A 6 2.14 -12.35 4.02
CA SER A 6 2.19 -11.00 3.45
C SER A 6 3.50 -10.73 2.71
N SER A 7 4.66 -11.11 3.27
CA SER A 7 5.96 -10.89 2.63
C SER A 7 6.16 -11.64 1.31
N VAL A 8 5.47 -12.76 1.11
CA VAL A 8 5.50 -13.51 -0.16
C VAL A 8 4.48 -12.95 -1.14
N PHE A 9 3.27 -12.63 -0.68
CA PHE A 9 2.16 -12.22 -1.54
C PHE A 9 2.22 -10.76 -1.98
N HIS A 10 2.64 -9.82 -1.12
CA HIS A 10 2.63 -8.38 -1.45
C HIS A 10 3.55 -8.03 -2.62
N PRO A 11 4.84 -8.44 -2.62
CA PRO A 11 5.75 -8.13 -3.72
C PRO A 11 5.28 -8.72 -5.06
N GLU A 12 4.76 -9.95 -5.02
CA GLU A 12 4.25 -10.63 -6.21
C GLU A 12 2.97 -9.99 -6.75
N SER A 13 1.99 -9.72 -5.90
CA SER A 13 0.74 -9.06 -6.28
C SER A 13 1.00 -7.66 -6.85
N SER A 14 1.93 -6.92 -6.24
CA SER A 14 2.38 -5.61 -6.71
C SER A 14 3.03 -5.70 -8.11
N ARG A 15 3.82 -6.75 -8.36
CA ARG A 15 4.39 -7.03 -9.68
C ARG A 15 3.29 -7.33 -10.71
N VAL A 16 2.32 -8.17 -10.37
CA VAL A 16 1.15 -8.51 -11.22
C VAL A 16 0.38 -7.25 -11.62
N ALA A 17 0.00 -6.44 -10.64
CA ALA A 17 -0.68 -5.17 -10.87
C ALA A 17 0.13 -4.23 -11.79
N ARG A 18 1.46 -4.20 -11.62
CA ARG A 18 2.35 -3.38 -12.46
C ARG A 18 2.38 -3.82 -13.92
N MET A 19 2.34 -5.11 -14.25
CA MET A 19 2.31 -5.52 -15.67
C MET A 19 0.93 -5.33 -16.28
N ALA A 20 -0.14 -5.51 -15.50
CA ALA A 20 -1.50 -5.21 -15.94
C ALA A 20 -1.72 -3.69 -16.17
N SER A 21 -0.82 -2.83 -15.68
CA SER A 21 -1.02 -1.38 -15.67
C SER A 21 -0.86 -0.68 -17.03
N GLY A 22 -0.41 -1.37 -18.08
CA GLY A 22 -0.20 -0.78 -19.41
C GLY A 22 0.71 0.47 -19.39
N GLY A 23 1.73 0.49 -18.53
CA GLY A 23 2.65 1.63 -18.37
C GLY A 23 2.27 2.65 -17.28
N ARG A 24 1.02 2.66 -16.79
CA ARG A 24 0.55 3.53 -15.68
C ARG A 24 0.84 2.93 -14.31
N HIS A 25 2.12 2.77 -14.00
CA HIS A 25 2.58 2.00 -12.85
C HIS A 25 2.22 2.64 -11.49
N GLY A 26 2.22 3.97 -11.39
CA GLY A 26 1.81 4.72 -10.21
C GLY A 26 0.32 4.56 -9.94
N LEU A 27 -0.53 4.66 -10.96
CA LEU A 27 -1.97 4.38 -10.84
C LEU A 27 -2.22 2.94 -10.34
N ALA A 28 -1.54 1.94 -10.91
CA ALA A 28 -1.67 0.56 -10.46
C ALA A 28 -1.24 0.36 -9.00
N GLN A 29 -0.16 1.03 -8.57
CA GLN A 29 0.26 1.01 -7.17
C GLN A 29 -0.72 1.71 -6.24
N SER A 30 -1.29 2.84 -6.65
CA SER A 30 -2.31 3.54 -5.86
C SER A 30 -3.57 2.69 -5.71
N LEU A 31 -4.05 2.08 -6.80
CA LEU A 31 -5.22 1.20 -6.76
C LEU A 31 -4.99 -0.04 -5.89
N PHE A 32 -3.80 -0.65 -5.99
CA PHE A 32 -3.40 -1.78 -5.15
C PHE A 32 -3.38 -1.39 -3.65
N GLN A 33 -2.83 -0.21 -3.32
CA GLN A 33 -2.81 0.30 -1.94
C GLN A 33 -4.21 0.63 -1.42
N VAL A 34 -5.07 1.24 -2.23
CA VAL A 34 -6.46 1.52 -1.86
C VAL A 34 -7.20 0.23 -1.58
N GLY A 35 -7.09 -0.77 -2.45
CA GLY A 35 -7.71 -2.08 -2.24
C GLY A 35 -7.23 -2.75 -0.95
N GLY A 36 -5.92 -2.70 -0.66
CA GLY A 36 -5.36 -3.25 0.58
C GLY A 36 -5.87 -2.54 1.84
N ASN A 37 -5.87 -1.19 1.84
CA ASN A 37 -6.39 -0.40 2.95
C ASN A 37 -7.89 -0.58 3.15
N PHE A 38 -8.65 -0.63 2.06
CA PHE A 38 -10.09 -0.87 2.08
C PHE A 38 -10.40 -2.26 2.66
N GLY A 39 -9.71 -3.31 2.24
CA GLY A 39 -9.87 -4.65 2.82
C GLY A 39 -9.53 -4.67 4.32
N SER A 40 -8.48 -3.96 4.71
CA SER A 40 -8.03 -3.87 6.11
C SER A 40 -9.03 -3.13 7.01
N SER A 41 -9.69 -2.08 6.49
CA SER A 41 -10.74 -1.36 7.23
C SER A 41 -12.08 -2.10 7.26
N LEU A 42 -12.39 -2.88 6.22
CA LEU A 42 -13.61 -3.68 6.16
C LEU A 42 -13.60 -4.83 7.19
N GLY A 43 -12.43 -5.37 7.52
CA GLY A 43 -12.28 -6.47 8.48
C GLY A 43 -12.91 -6.20 9.86
N PRO A 44 -12.49 -5.16 10.59
CA PRO A 44 -13.09 -4.78 11.86
C PRO A 44 -14.59 -4.45 11.76
N LEU A 45 -15.02 -3.80 10.68
CA LEU A 45 -16.42 -3.46 10.46
C LEU A 45 -17.29 -4.72 10.31
N LEU A 46 -16.87 -5.65 9.46
CA LEU A 46 -17.57 -6.93 9.27
C LEU A 46 -17.52 -7.78 10.55
N ALA A 47 -16.41 -7.76 11.29
CA ALA A 47 -16.34 -8.44 12.58
C ALA A 47 -17.35 -7.87 13.59
N ALA A 48 -17.48 -6.55 13.67
CA ALA A 48 -18.47 -5.90 14.52
C ALA A 48 -19.91 -6.18 14.10
N LEU A 49 -20.20 -6.25 12.79
CA LEU A 49 -21.55 -6.48 12.28
C LEU A 49 -21.98 -7.95 12.28
N ILE A 50 -21.03 -8.90 12.17
CA ILE A 50 -21.34 -10.32 11.96
C ILE A 50 -20.94 -11.17 13.17
N ILE A 51 -19.80 -10.89 13.80
CA ILE A 51 -19.27 -11.72 14.90
C ILE A 51 -19.81 -11.24 16.25
N ALA A 52 -19.84 -9.92 16.49
CA ALA A 52 -20.30 -9.38 17.77
C ALA A 52 -21.79 -9.67 18.08
N PRO A 53 -22.75 -9.48 17.15
CA PRO A 53 -24.16 -9.75 17.44
C PRO A 53 -24.56 -11.22 17.35
N TYR A 54 -23.89 -12.04 16.53
CA TYR A 54 -24.32 -13.41 16.25
C TYR A 54 -23.35 -14.49 16.75
N GLY A 55 -22.25 -14.10 17.40
CA GLY A 55 -21.29 -14.99 18.03
C GLY A 55 -20.21 -15.55 17.10
N LYS A 56 -19.23 -16.25 17.70
CA LYS A 56 -18.01 -16.74 17.03
C LYS A 56 -18.27 -17.79 15.94
N GLY A 57 -19.41 -18.48 15.97
CA GLY A 57 -19.79 -19.46 14.94
C GLY A 57 -19.94 -18.84 13.54
N ASN A 58 -20.31 -17.56 13.47
CA ASN A 58 -20.50 -16.86 12.21
C ASN A 58 -19.19 -16.47 11.51
N VAL A 59 -18.03 -16.73 12.13
CA VAL A 59 -16.72 -16.56 11.50
C VAL A 59 -16.59 -17.42 10.23
N ALA A 60 -17.30 -18.55 10.16
CA ALA A 60 -17.31 -19.43 8.97
C ALA A 60 -17.77 -18.71 7.69
N TRP A 61 -18.61 -17.67 7.79
CA TRP A 61 -19.02 -16.87 6.62
C TRP A 61 -17.84 -16.13 5.97
N PHE A 62 -16.83 -15.75 6.75
CA PHE A 62 -15.60 -15.14 6.21
C PHE A 62 -14.77 -16.14 5.40
N SER A 63 -14.90 -17.44 5.67
CA SER A 63 -14.26 -18.49 4.88
C SER A 63 -14.79 -18.50 3.44
N LEU A 64 -16.06 -18.14 3.21
CA LEU A 64 -16.61 -18.02 1.86
C LEU A 64 -15.96 -16.88 1.08
N ALA A 65 -15.76 -15.73 1.72
CA ALA A 65 -15.03 -14.61 1.12
C ALA A 65 -13.57 -14.97 0.83
N ALA A 66 -12.92 -15.72 1.73
CA ALA A 66 -11.57 -16.23 1.52
C ALA A 66 -11.50 -17.22 0.34
N LEU A 67 -12.47 -18.14 0.21
CA LEU A 67 -12.56 -19.06 -0.93
C LEU A 67 -12.76 -18.32 -2.25
N LEU A 68 -13.62 -17.31 -2.27
CA LEU A 68 -13.82 -16.45 -3.44
C LEU A 68 -12.52 -15.73 -3.82
N ALA A 69 -11.80 -15.17 -2.84
CA ALA A 69 -10.51 -14.55 -3.06
C ALA A 69 -9.49 -15.55 -3.64
N ILE A 70 -9.46 -16.80 -3.15
CA ILE A 70 -8.61 -17.87 -3.70
C ILE A 70 -8.96 -18.14 -5.16
N VAL A 71 -10.24 -18.28 -5.51
CA VAL A 71 -10.67 -18.52 -6.89
C VAL A 71 -10.22 -17.38 -7.81
N VAL A 72 -10.41 -16.13 -7.39
CA VAL A 72 -9.94 -14.94 -8.14
C VAL A 72 -8.42 -14.97 -8.31
N LEU A 73 -7.67 -15.25 -7.24
CA LEU A 73 -6.21 -15.32 -7.29
C LEU A 73 -5.71 -16.45 -8.20
N LEU A 74 -6.39 -17.60 -8.25
CA LEU A 74 -6.07 -18.68 -9.17
C LEU A 74 -6.28 -18.28 -10.63
N GLN A 75 -7.35 -17.54 -10.94
CA GLN A 75 -7.60 -17.02 -12.29
C GLN A 75 -6.53 -16.00 -12.70
N VAL A 76 -6.20 -15.06 -11.80
CA VAL A 76 -5.12 -14.08 -12.01
C VAL A 76 -3.77 -14.79 -12.19
N SER A 77 -3.50 -15.84 -11.41
CA SER A 77 -2.26 -16.63 -11.52
C SER A 77 -2.16 -17.33 -12.88
N LYS A 78 -3.26 -17.90 -13.38
CA LYS A 78 -3.32 -18.50 -14.73
C LYS A 78 -3.05 -17.45 -15.81
N TRP A 79 -3.73 -16.31 -15.75
CA TRP A 79 -3.50 -15.19 -16.68
C TRP A 79 -2.04 -14.73 -16.66
N TYR A 80 -1.47 -14.58 -15.47
CA TYR A 80 -0.07 -14.21 -15.27
C TYR A 80 0.88 -15.22 -15.90
N GLN A 81 0.67 -16.53 -15.69
CA GLN A 81 1.45 -17.58 -16.32
C GLN A 81 1.37 -17.54 -17.86
N HIS A 82 0.18 -17.28 -18.42
CA HIS A 82 0.01 -17.12 -19.86
C HIS A 82 0.78 -15.92 -20.43
N GLN A 83 0.72 -14.77 -19.75
CA GLN A 83 1.48 -13.58 -20.13
C GLN A 83 3.00 -13.86 -20.11
N HIS A 84 3.51 -14.47 -19.04
CA HIS A 84 4.94 -14.83 -18.94
C HIS A 84 5.40 -15.82 -20.02
N ARG A 85 4.54 -16.76 -20.41
CA ARG A 85 4.82 -17.69 -21.52
C ARG A 85 4.82 -16.98 -22.87
N ALA A 86 3.90 -16.04 -23.09
CA ALA A 86 3.86 -15.24 -24.32
C ALA A 86 5.09 -14.33 -24.49
N THR A 87 5.66 -13.82 -23.39
CA THR A 87 6.88 -12.99 -23.43
C THR A 87 8.18 -13.80 -23.49
N LYS A 88 8.16 -15.10 -23.14
CA LYS A 88 9.35 -15.98 -23.14
C LYS A 88 9.97 -16.22 -24.52
N GLY A 89 9.24 -15.94 -25.60
CA GLY A 89 9.72 -16.10 -26.98
C GLY A 89 10.20 -14.80 -27.65
N GLN A 90 10.02 -13.64 -27.02
CA GLN A 90 10.55 -12.39 -27.58
C GLN A 90 12.03 -12.25 -27.21
N PRO A 91 12.94 -11.98 -28.18
CA PRO A 91 14.33 -11.71 -27.86
C PRO A 91 14.35 -10.54 -26.88
N LYS A 92 14.91 -10.77 -25.68
CA LYS A 92 15.22 -9.66 -24.77
C LYS A 92 16.15 -8.73 -25.56
N SER A 93 15.62 -7.58 -25.99
CA SER A 93 16.46 -6.50 -26.48
C SER A 93 17.59 -6.33 -25.45
N PRO A 94 18.87 -6.44 -25.87
CA PRO A 94 19.97 -6.24 -24.95
C PRO A 94 19.74 -4.88 -24.31
N SER A 95 19.58 -4.84 -22.98
CA SER A 95 19.33 -3.58 -22.30
C SER A 95 20.52 -2.68 -22.57
N LEU A 96 20.31 -1.65 -23.41
CA LEU A 96 21.32 -0.62 -23.67
C LEU A 96 21.70 0.18 -22.41
N LEU A 97 21.02 -0.09 -21.29
CA LEU A 97 21.31 0.46 -19.99
C LEU A 97 22.52 -0.26 -19.39
N LYS A 98 23.67 0.45 -19.35
CA LYS A 98 24.81 0.04 -18.53
C LYS A 98 24.35 -0.20 -17.09
N PRO A 99 24.67 -1.35 -16.47
CA PRO A 99 24.37 -1.59 -15.08
C PRO A 99 24.99 -0.48 -14.22
N LEU A 100 24.20 0.11 -13.32
CA LEU A 100 24.68 1.15 -12.42
C LEU A 100 25.77 0.57 -11.49
N PRO A 101 26.76 1.38 -11.08
CA PRO A 101 27.74 0.96 -10.08
C PRO A 101 27.04 0.47 -8.80
N LYS A 102 27.51 -0.66 -8.23
CA LYS A 102 26.95 -1.24 -7.00
C LYS A 102 26.86 -0.21 -5.86
N ARG A 103 27.82 0.72 -5.78
CA ARG A 103 27.82 1.83 -4.83
C ARG A 103 26.60 2.73 -5.01
N THR A 104 26.31 3.17 -6.23
CA THR A 104 25.14 4.03 -6.53
C THR A 104 23.83 3.35 -6.15
N VAL A 105 23.72 2.04 -6.41
CA VAL A 105 22.56 1.23 -6.01
C VAL A 105 22.45 1.16 -4.48
N ALA A 106 23.54 0.86 -3.78
CA ALA A 106 23.57 0.80 -2.32
C ALA A 106 23.21 2.15 -1.67
N TYR A 107 23.77 3.26 -2.16
CA TYR A 107 23.42 4.61 -1.70
C TYR A 107 21.94 4.93 -1.94
N SER A 108 21.43 4.63 -3.14
CA SER A 108 20.03 4.88 -3.47
C SER A 108 19.07 4.04 -2.61
N LEU A 109 19.41 2.78 -2.36
CA LEU A 109 18.67 1.92 -1.43
C LEU A 109 18.75 2.42 0.00
N GLY A 110 19.91 2.90 0.46
CA GLY A 110 20.09 3.51 1.77
C GLY A 110 19.18 4.73 1.97
N ILE A 111 19.18 5.66 1.01
CA ILE A 111 18.27 6.82 1.03
C ILE A 111 16.81 6.35 1.06
N LEU A 112 16.44 5.41 0.19
CA LEU A 112 15.07 4.91 0.13
C LEU A 112 14.64 4.24 1.44
N LEU A 113 15.51 3.46 2.08
CA LEU A 113 15.25 2.84 3.37
C LEU A 113 15.05 3.88 4.47
N VAL A 114 15.89 4.92 4.53
CA VAL A 114 15.74 6.02 5.49
C VAL A 114 14.42 6.75 5.27
N LEU A 115 14.07 7.06 4.01
CA LEU A 115 12.80 7.73 3.67
C LEU A 115 11.58 6.89 4.05
N ILE A 116 11.61 5.59 3.74
CA ILE A 116 10.52 4.67 4.09
C ILE A 116 10.41 4.51 5.60
N PHE A 117 11.53 4.31 6.29
CA PHE A 117 11.58 4.18 7.74
C PHE A 117 11.03 5.44 8.40
N SER A 118 11.51 6.63 8.02
CA SER A 118 11.03 7.91 8.55
C SER A 118 9.52 8.08 8.33
N LYS A 119 9.02 7.81 7.12
CA LYS A 119 7.59 7.86 6.80
C LYS A 119 6.78 6.96 7.72
N TYR A 120 7.15 5.68 7.83
CA TYR A 120 6.36 4.72 8.62
C TYR A 120 6.50 4.93 10.12
N PHE A 121 7.67 5.38 10.58
CA PHE A 121 7.87 5.78 11.98
C PHE A 121 6.96 6.95 12.35
N TYR A 122 6.90 7.99 11.50
CA TYR A 122 6.02 9.14 11.69
C TYR A 122 4.54 8.72 11.68
N LEU A 123 4.11 7.93 10.68
CA LEU A 123 2.73 7.45 10.60
C LEU A 123 2.34 6.59 11.81
N ALA A 124 3.20 5.69 12.26
CA ALA A 124 2.95 4.86 13.43
C ALA A 124 2.86 5.72 14.70
N SER A 125 3.74 6.71 14.85
CA SER A 125 3.76 7.63 15.99
C SER A 125 2.49 8.47 16.06
N ILE A 126 2.08 9.10 14.94
CA ILE A 126 0.85 9.89 14.88
C ILE A 126 -0.37 9.00 15.13
N SER A 127 -0.46 7.85 14.45
CA SER A 127 -1.62 6.95 14.61
C SER A 127 -1.78 6.41 16.03
N SER A 128 -0.68 6.29 16.79
CA SER A 128 -0.70 5.72 18.14
C SER A 128 -0.81 6.76 19.26
N TYR A 129 -0.22 7.95 19.08
CA TYR A 129 -0.03 8.91 20.18
C TYR A 129 -0.69 10.27 19.96
N TYR A 130 -1.10 10.62 18.73
CA TYR A 130 -1.58 11.97 18.42
C TYR A 130 -2.84 12.36 19.19
N THR A 131 -3.80 11.43 19.33
CA THR A 131 -5.02 11.66 20.10
C THR A 131 -4.71 11.97 21.57
N PHE A 132 -3.83 11.18 22.19
CA PHE A 132 -3.41 11.40 23.58
C PHE A 132 -2.68 12.74 23.73
N TYR A 133 -1.82 13.09 22.79
CA TYR A 133 -1.10 14.35 22.79
C TYR A 133 -2.05 15.55 22.74
N LEU A 134 -3.04 15.54 21.84
CA LEU A 134 -4.03 16.63 21.76
C LEU A 134 -4.82 16.77 23.07
N ILE A 135 -5.30 15.65 23.63
CA ILE A 135 -6.07 15.66 24.88
C ILE A 135 -5.21 16.19 26.04
N HIS A 136 -4.02 15.64 26.27
CA HIS A 136 -3.19 16.01 27.43
C HIS A 136 -2.53 17.38 27.32
N LYS A 137 -2.09 17.78 26.12
CA LYS A 137 -1.35 19.04 25.93
C LYS A 137 -2.29 20.23 25.71
N PHE A 138 -3.37 20.03 24.98
CA PHE A 138 -4.28 21.10 24.55
C PHE A 138 -5.68 21.01 25.16
N GLY A 139 -5.97 19.97 25.97
CA GLY A 139 -7.26 19.82 26.64
C GLY A 139 -8.43 19.53 25.68
N VAL A 140 -8.15 19.13 24.43
CA VAL A 140 -9.20 18.92 23.43
C VAL A 140 -10.01 17.68 23.78
N SER A 141 -11.32 17.69 23.49
CA SER A 141 -12.20 16.54 23.73
C SER A 141 -11.76 15.31 22.92
N VAL A 142 -12.11 14.12 23.40
CA VAL A 142 -11.85 12.84 22.70
C VAL A 142 -12.43 12.86 21.29
N GLN A 143 -13.66 13.35 21.12
CA GLN A 143 -14.32 13.44 19.82
C GLN A 143 -13.53 14.33 18.85
N ASN A 144 -13.10 15.51 19.31
CA ASN A 144 -12.31 16.42 18.47
C ASN A 144 -10.94 15.82 18.13
N ALA A 145 -10.26 15.19 19.08
CA ALA A 145 -8.98 14.55 18.82
C ALA A 145 -9.10 13.40 17.80
N GLN A 146 -10.20 12.66 17.79
CA GLN A 146 -10.50 11.64 16.78
C GLN A 146 -10.77 12.25 15.40
N ILE A 147 -11.46 13.39 15.32
CA ILE A 147 -11.68 14.11 14.05
C ILE A 147 -10.34 14.57 13.44
N HIS A 148 -9.40 15.07 14.26
CA HIS A 148 -8.07 15.47 13.76
C HIS A 148 -7.27 14.28 13.25
N LEU A 149 -7.28 13.16 13.98
CA LEU A 149 -6.62 11.94 13.52
C LEU A 149 -7.26 11.40 12.23
N PHE A 150 -8.58 11.42 12.12
CA PHE A 150 -9.29 11.06 10.90
C PHE A 150 -8.87 11.96 9.72
N ALA A 151 -8.86 13.28 9.91
CA ALA A 151 -8.47 14.23 8.87
C ALA A 151 -7.03 13.97 8.40
N PHE A 152 -6.10 13.69 9.32
CA PHE A 152 -4.74 13.31 9.00
C PHE A 152 -4.67 12.01 8.17
N LEU A 153 -5.31 10.94 8.62
CA LEU A 153 -5.30 9.65 7.90
C LEU A 153 -6.01 9.74 6.54
N PHE A 154 -7.07 10.55 6.46
CA PHE A 154 -7.76 10.85 5.21
C PHE A 154 -6.85 11.59 4.24
N ALA A 155 -6.11 12.61 4.69
CA ALA A 155 -5.14 13.32 3.87
C ALA A 155 -4.02 12.39 3.35
N VAL A 156 -3.52 11.48 4.20
CA VAL A 156 -2.55 10.45 3.79
C VAL A 156 -3.11 9.53 2.70
N ALA A 157 -4.36 9.08 2.85
CA ALA A 157 -5.04 8.24 1.87
C ALA A 157 -5.26 9.00 0.54
N ALA A 158 -5.80 10.22 0.61
CA ALA A 158 -6.02 11.07 -0.55
C ALA A 158 -4.70 11.36 -1.29
N GLY A 159 -3.64 11.73 -0.56
CA GLY A 159 -2.31 11.95 -1.12
C GLY A 159 -1.73 10.72 -1.81
N THR A 160 -2.01 9.51 -1.30
CA THR A 160 -1.58 8.25 -1.93
C THR A 160 -2.34 7.97 -3.24
N ILE A 161 -3.64 8.27 -3.28
CA ILE A 161 -4.47 8.13 -4.48
C ILE A 161 -4.04 9.12 -5.56
N ILE A 162 -3.85 10.38 -5.17
CA ILE A 162 -3.52 11.49 -6.08
C ILE A 162 -2.06 11.39 -6.54
N GLY A 163 -1.14 11.04 -5.64
CA GLY A 163 0.29 10.99 -5.90
C GLY A 163 0.70 9.95 -6.96
N GLY A 164 -0.06 8.87 -7.12
CA GLY A 164 0.22 7.84 -8.14
C GLY A 164 0.08 8.36 -9.57
N PRO A 165 -1.11 8.83 -9.99
CA PRO A 165 -1.34 9.43 -11.30
C PRO A 165 -0.47 10.66 -11.56
N ILE A 166 -0.22 11.50 -10.55
CA ILE A 166 0.70 12.63 -10.69
C ILE A 166 2.12 12.13 -10.94
N GLY A 167 2.60 11.16 -10.16
CA GLY A 167 3.94 10.58 -10.33
C GLY A 167 4.15 9.91 -11.69
N ASP A 168 3.09 9.37 -12.30
CA ASP A 168 3.12 8.84 -13.66
C ASP A 168 3.18 9.95 -14.72
N LYS A 169 2.60 11.14 -14.45
CA LYS A 169 2.58 12.27 -15.40
C LYS A 169 3.85 13.13 -15.34
N ILE A 170 4.27 13.55 -14.15
CA ILE A 170 5.38 14.51 -13.96
C ILE A 170 6.69 13.86 -13.51
N GLY A 171 6.66 12.56 -13.20
CA GLY A 171 7.82 11.80 -12.74
C GLY A 171 7.91 11.68 -11.22
N ARG A 172 8.16 10.45 -10.75
CA ARG A 172 8.17 10.07 -9.32
C ARG A 172 9.18 10.83 -8.47
N LYS A 173 10.34 11.17 -9.03
CA LYS A 173 11.39 11.92 -8.30
C LYS A 173 10.86 13.27 -7.83
N TYR A 174 10.18 14.01 -8.71
CA TYR A 174 9.65 15.34 -8.38
C TYR A 174 8.53 15.26 -7.36
N VAL A 175 7.66 14.25 -7.47
CA VAL A 175 6.61 14.02 -6.48
C VAL A 175 7.20 13.69 -5.11
N ILE A 176 8.20 12.81 -5.03
CA ILE A 176 8.87 12.48 -3.75
C ILE A 176 9.47 13.74 -3.12
N TRP A 177 10.22 14.53 -3.87
CA TRP A 177 10.81 15.77 -3.36
C TRP A 177 9.74 16.78 -2.93
N GLY A 178 8.70 17.01 -3.74
CA GLY A 178 7.61 17.91 -3.41
C GLY A 178 6.82 17.46 -2.17
N SER A 179 6.58 16.16 -2.01
CA SER A 179 5.89 15.62 -0.84
C SER A 179 6.72 15.69 0.43
N ILE A 180 8.04 15.49 0.34
CA ILE A 180 8.92 15.55 1.52
C ILE A 180 9.16 17.00 1.92
N LEU A 181 9.52 17.87 0.97
CA LEU A 181 9.78 19.29 1.26
C LEU A 181 8.50 20.03 1.67
N GLY A 182 7.35 19.68 1.06
CA GLY A 182 6.07 20.29 1.41
C GLY A 182 5.51 19.84 2.76
N ALA A 183 6.00 18.72 3.31
CA ALA A 183 5.61 18.23 4.64
C ALA A 183 6.69 18.50 5.71
N ALA A 184 7.87 18.99 5.31
CA ALA A 184 8.90 19.41 6.24
C ALA A 184 8.44 20.71 6.94
N PRO A 185 8.57 20.79 8.27
CA PRO A 185 8.21 21.98 9.03
C PRO A 185 9.11 23.18 8.72
#